data_AF-A0AAV0WI63-F1
#
_entry.id   AF-A0AAV0WI63-F1
#
_cell.length_a   1.000
_cell.length_b   1.000
_cell.length_c   1.000
_cell.angle_alpha   90.00
_cell.angle_beta   90.00
_cell.angle_gamma   90.00
#
_symmetry.space_group_name_H-M   'P 1'
#
loop_
_entity.id
_entity.type
_entity.pdbx_description
1 polymer ?
#
loop_
_entity_poly.entity_id
_entity_poly.type
_entity_poly.pdbx_seq_one_letter_code
_entity_poly.pdbx_strand_id
1 'polypeptide(L)'
;MAERILNVSHFIQKDLLIDLINSKSIGMFKRFQISTQFLTIDPANWNNHEDYIIRKNIINSLKVVNDTAERGVKLIEEYNKKFTKNEEQKQHVLQTVQDYRKKYPQSDRQPLKKPF
;
A
#
# COMPACT_ATOMS: atom_id res chain seq x y z
N MET A 1 -7.75 31.97 4.43
CA MET A 1 -6.43 31.90 3.78
C MET A 1 -6.37 30.57 3.03
N ALA A 2 -7.05 30.52 1.88
CA ALA A 2 -7.18 29.33 1.05
C ALA A 2 -6.36 29.55 -0.20
N GLU A 3 -5.07 29.19 -0.16
CA GLU A 3 -4.22 29.16 -1.35
C GLU A 3 -2.89 28.48 -0.99
N ARG A 4 -2.78 27.21 -1.38
CA ARG A 4 -1.53 26.47 -1.69
C ARG A 4 -1.88 25.02 -2.04
N ILE A 5 -2.84 24.82 -2.94
CA ILE A 5 -2.73 23.64 -3.80
C ILE A 5 -1.72 24.06 -4.86
N LEU A 6 -0.46 23.74 -4.60
CA LEU A 6 0.65 23.91 -5.52
C LEU A 6 0.22 23.47 -6.91
N ASN A 7 0.49 24.31 -7.90
CA ASN A 7 0.19 24.09 -9.30
C ASN A 7 0.75 22.73 -9.75
N VAL A 8 -0.12 21.72 -9.81
CA VAL A 8 0.22 20.32 -10.13
C VAL A 8 0.49 20.15 -11.64
N SER A 9 0.36 21.23 -12.44
CA SER A 9 0.55 21.17 -13.89
C SER A 9 1.94 20.67 -14.32
N HIS A 10 2.99 20.90 -13.53
CA HIS A 10 4.32 20.34 -13.80
C HIS A 10 4.35 18.80 -13.66
N PHE A 11 3.49 18.21 -12.83
CA PHE A 11 3.36 16.74 -12.75
C PHE A 11 2.62 16.13 -13.96
N ILE A 12 2.00 16.98 -14.79
CA ILE A 12 1.39 16.58 -16.07
C ILE A 12 2.42 16.75 -17.21
N GLN A 13 3.71 16.51 -16.95
CA GLN A 13 4.64 16.25 -18.06
C GLN A 13 4.31 14.85 -18.62
N LYS A 14 4.11 14.74 -19.95
CA LYS A 14 3.59 13.53 -20.62
C LYS A 14 4.33 12.25 -20.24
N ASP A 15 5.63 12.35 -20.01
CA ASP A 15 6.48 11.20 -19.68
C ASP A 15 6.37 10.78 -18.20
N LEU A 16 6.04 11.71 -17.29
CA LEU A 16 5.98 11.45 -15.86
C LEU A 16 4.89 10.42 -15.50
N LEU A 17 3.77 10.42 -16.23
CA LEU A 17 2.69 9.46 -16.00
C LEU A 17 3.09 8.03 -16.34
N ILE A 18 3.96 7.83 -17.33
CA ILE A 18 4.50 6.52 -17.68
C ILE A 18 5.52 6.09 -16.62
N ASP A 19 6.36 7.02 -16.17
CA ASP A 19 7.37 6.76 -15.13
C ASP A 19 6.74 6.37 -13.77
N LEU A 20 5.50 6.78 -13.50
CA LEU A 20 4.75 6.39 -12.30
C LEU A 20 4.15 4.97 -12.39
N ILE A 21 4.11 4.37 -13.58
CA ILE A 21 3.55 3.03 -13.80
C ILE A 21 4.65 1.98 -13.66
N ASN A 22 4.52 1.17 -12.61
CA ASN A 22 5.41 0.04 -12.37
C ASN A 22 4.68 -1.30 -12.52
N SER A 23 5.39 -2.39 -12.29
CA SER A 23 4.85 -3.75 -12.37
C SER A 23 3.60 -3.97 -11.50
N LYS A 24 3.49 -3.28 -10.35
CA LYS A 24 2.30 -3.34 -9.48
C LYS A 24 1.11 -2.65 -10.14
N SER A 25 1.31 -1.49 -10.75
CA SER A 25 0.27 -0.78 -11.51
C SER A 25 -0.26 -1.64 -12.66
N ILE A 26 0.64 -2.29 -13.42
CA ILE A 26 0.25 -3.23 -14.49
C ILE A 26 -0.50 -4.45 -13.92
N GLY A 27 -0.07 -4.98 -12.78
CA GLY A 27 -0.78 -6.08 -12.09
C GLY A 27 -2.21 -5.70 -11.71
N MET A 28 -2.41 -4.47 -11.23
CA MET A 28 -3.74 -3.93 -10.94
C MET A 28 -4.59 -3.82 -12.21
N PHE A 29 -4.04 -3.27 -13.30
CA PHE A 29 -4.76 -3.17 -14.57
C PHE A 29 -5.22 -4.53 -15.09
N LYS A 30 -4.35 -5.54 -15.05
CA LYS A 30 -4.71 -6.92 -15.42
C LYS A 30 -5.84 -7.46 -14.55
N ARG A 31 -5.78 -7.25 -13.22
CA ARG A 31 -6.78 -7.75 -12.27
C ARG A 31 -8.17 -7.14 -12.49
N PHE A 32 -8.24 -5.86 -12.87
CA PHE A 32 -9.48 -5.15 -13.11
C PHE A 32 -9.85 -5.04 -14.59
N GLN A 33 -9.12 -5.74 -15.47
CA GLN A 33 -9.30 -5.73 -16.92
C GLN A 33 -9.29 -4.31 -17.52
N ILE A 34 -8.40 -3.46 -17.00
CA ILE A 34 -8.20 -2.09 -17.47
C ILE A 34 -7.27 -2.13 -18.68
N SER A 35 -7.73 -1.59 -19.80
CA SER A 35 -6.88 -1.43 -20.99
C SER A 35 -5.77 -0.42 -20.72
N THR A 36 -4.56 -0.65 -21.25
CA THR A 36 -3.47 0.34 -21.22
C THR A 36 -3.53 1.33 -22.39
N GLN A 37 -4.48 1.20 -23.31
CA GLN A 37 -4.57 2.03 -24.51
C GLN A 37 -4.79 3.52 -24.18
N PHE A 38 -5.43 3.84 -23.05
CA PHE A 38 -5.59 5.23 -22.64
C PHE A 38 -4.25 5.91 -22.29
N LEU A 39 -3.21 5.14 -21.93
CA LEU A 39 -1.88 5.69 -21.59
C LEU A 39 -1.15 6.29 -22.79
N THR A 40 -1.53 5.92 -24.01
CA THR A 40 -0.97 6.50 -25.24
C THR A 40 -1.70 7.78 -25.65
N ILE A 41 -2.77 8.14 -24.96
CA ILE A 41 -3.60 9.31 -25.23
C ILE A 41 -3.23 10.41 -24.23
N ASP A 42 -3.30 11.66 -24.68
CA ASP A 42 -3.10 12.82 -23.80
C ASP A 42 -4.03 12.73 -22.57
N PRO A 43 -3.50 12.84 -21.33
CA PRO A 43 -4.28 12.81 -20.11
C PRO A 43 -5.49 13.76 -20.09
N ALA A 44 -5.40 14.89 -20.79
CA ALA A 44 -6.52 15.82 -20.94
C ALA A 44 -7.75 15.18 -21.61
N ASN A 45 -7.55 14.15 -22.43
CA ASN A 45 -8.59 13.45 -23.19
C ASN A 45 -9.05 12.13 -22.56
N TRP A 46 -8.51 11.72 -21.41
CA TRP A 46 -8.89 10.44 -20.78
C TRP A 46 -10.37 10.35 -20.43
N ASN A 47 -10.97 11.48 -20.02
CA ASN A 47 -12.41 11.53 -19.72
C ASN A 47 -13.30 11.42 -20.97
N ASN A 48 -12.72 11.37 -22.17
CA ASN A 48 -13.44 11.08 -23.42
C ASN A 48 -13.31 9.61 -23.85
N HIS A 49 -12.48 8.82 -23.16
CA HIS A 49 -12.25 7.42 -23.48
C HIS A 49 -13.17 6.51 -22.65
N GLU A 50 -14.11 5.84 -23.30
CA GLU A 50 -15.17 5.06 -22.62
C GLU A 50 -14.63 4.02 -21.63
N ASP A 51 -13.65 3.20 -22.03
CA ASP A 51 -13.07 2.19 -21.12
C ASP A 51 -12.40 2.84 -19.90
N TYR A 52 -11.73 4.00 -20.07
CA TYR A 52 -11.12 4.70 -18.95
C TYR A 52 -12.18 5.15 -17.94
N ILE A 53 -13.30 5.72 -18.43
CA ILE A 53 -14.41 6.17 -17.56
C ILE A 53 -15.01 5.00 -16.78
N ILE A 54 -15.31 3.89 -17.47
CA ILE A 54 -15.89 2.69 -16.84
C ILE A 54 -14.96 2.14 -15.77
N ARG A 55 -13.68 1.96 -16.09
CA ARG A 55 -12.68 1.40 -15.17
C ARG A 55 -12.39 2.35 -14.01
N LYS A 56 -12.33 3.66 -14.25
CA LYS A 56 -12.21 4.69 -13.20
C LYS A 56 -13.35 4.58 -12.19
N ASN A 57 -14.59 4.39 -12.65
CA ASN A 57 -15.74 4.20 -11.76
C ASN A 57 -15.62 2.92 -10.93
N ILE A 58 -15.17 1.81 -11.53
CA ILE A 58 -14.92 0.57 -10.80
C ILE A 58 -13.85 0.78 -9.72
N ILE A 59 -12.72 1.41 -10.06
CA ILE A 59 -11.65 1.67 -9.09
C ILE A 59 -12.13 2.60 -7.96
N ASN A 60 -12.89 3.65 -8.28
CA ASN A 60 -13.45 4.55 -7.27
C ASN A 60 -14.50 3.88 -6.37
N SER A 61 -15.16 2.82 -6.86
CA SER A 61 -16.08 2.01 -6.06
C SER A 61 -15.36 1.08 -5.07
N LEU A 62 -14.05 0.85 -5.25
CA LEU A 62 -13.28 0.04 -4.32
C LEU A 62 -13.20 0.77 -2.99
N LYS A 63 -13.72 0.11 -1.95
CA LYS A 63 -13.61 0.59 -0.59
C LYS A 63 -12.14 0.49 -0.16
N VAL A 64 -11.39 1.58 -0.28
CA VAL A 64 -10.05 1.71 0.32
C VAL A 64 -10.25 1.94 1.81
N VAL A 65 -10.57 0.86 2.54
CA VAL A 65 -10.54 0.90 4.00
C VAL A 65 -9.11 0.82 4.46
N ASN A 66 -8.72 1.73 5.34
CA ASN A 66 -7.43 1.69 6.02
C ASN A 66 -7.36 0.57 7.08
N ASP A 67 -8.21 -0.45 6.97
CA ASP A 67 -8.39 -1.54 7.94
C ASP A 67 -7.07 -2.25 8.23
N THR A 68 -6.21 -2.44 7.22
CA THR A 68 -4.91 -3.07 7.45
C THR A 68 -3.98 -2.21 8.32
N ALA A 69 -3.95 -0.89 8.11
CA ALA A 69 -3.13 -0.02 8.95
C ALA A 69 -3.75 0.16 10.34
N GLU A 70 -5.06 0.36 10.43
CA GLU A 70 -5.81 0.43 11.69
C GLU A 70 -5.61 -0.85 12.52
N ARG A 71 -5.70 -2.02 11.89
CA ARG A 71 -5.41 -3.30 12.52
C ARG A 71 -3.95 -3.41 12.96
N GLY A 72 -3.01 -2.92 12.15
CA GLY A 72 -1.59 -2.87 12.53
C GLY A 72 -1.34 -2.05 13.79
N VAL A 73 -1.93 -0.85 13.85
CA VAL A 73 -1.88 0.04 15.03
C VAL A 73 -2.52 -0.64 16.24
N LYS A 74 -3.72 -1.19 16.08
CA LYS A 74 -4.41 -1.86 17.19
C LYS A 74 -3.62 -3.03 17.74
N LEU A 75 -3.02 -3.85 16.88
CA LEU A 75 -2.20 -4.98 17.27
C LEU A 75 -0.98 -4.56 18.10
N ILE A 76 -0.26 -3.51 17.68
CA ILE A 76 0.92 -3.05 18.43
C ILE A 76 0.53 -2.37 19.75
N GLU A 77 -0.57 -1.62 19.77
CA GLU A 77 -1.12 -1.03 20.99
C GLU A 77 -1.51 -2.08 22.03
N GLU A 78 -2.19 -3.15 21.60
CA GLU A 78 -2.56 -4.26 22.49
C GLU A 78 -1.35 -5.06 22.94
N TYR A 79 -0.40 -5.32 22.02
CA TYR A 79 0.83 -6.03 22.34
C TYR A 79 1.67 -5.30 23.40
N ASN A 80 1.84 -3.99 23.25
CA ASN A 80 2.59 -3.13 24.17
C ASN A 80 2.00 -3.11 25.60
N LYS A 81 0.73 -3.50 25.77
CA LYS A 81 0.05 -3.57 27.07
C LYS A 81 0.15 -4.94 27.74
N LYS A 82 0.56 -6.01 27.04
CA LYS A 82 0.47 -7.40 27.55
C LYS A 82 1.64 -7.85 28.41
N PHE A 83 2.87 -7.37 28.16
CA PHE A 83 4.07 -7.95 28.78
C PHE A 83 4.57 -7.17 29.99
N THR A 84 4.80 -5.86 29.83
CA THR A 84 5.44 -5.04 30.86
C THR A 84 5.04 -3.58 30.71
N LYS A 85 5.01 -2.86 31.84
CA LYS A 85 4.80 -1.40 31.87
C LYS A 85 6.11 -0.62 31.77
N ASN A 86 7.26 -1.28 31.95
CA ASN A 86 8.58 -0.66 31.83
C ASN A 86 8.93 -0.47 30.34
N GLU A 87 9.26 0.77 29.95
CA GLU A 87 9.47 1.12 28.56
C GLU A 87 10.74 0.52 27.94
N GLU A 88 11.83 0.44 28.72
CA GLU A 88 13.09 -0.17 28.28
C GLU A 88 12.87 -1.66 27.94
N GLN A 89 12.13 -2.38 28.80
CA GLN A 89 11.78 -3.77 28.54
C GLN A 89 10.89 -3.94 27.31
N LYS A 90 9.96 -3.01 27.03
CA LYS A 90 9.16 -3.06 25.79
C LYS A 90 10.05 -2.96 24.55
N GLN A 91 11.01 -2.03 24.54
CA GLN A 91 11.90 -1.84 23.39
C GLN A 91 12.75 -3.11 23.13
N HIS A 92 13.26 -3.75 24.18
CA HIS A 92 13.99 -5.02 24.05
C HIS A 92 13.12 -6.15 23.48
N VAL A 93 11.86 -6.26 23.93
CA VAL A 93 10.93 -7.27 23.40
C VAL A 93 10.65 -7.04 21.91
N LEU A 94 10.45 -5.80 21.49
CA LEU A 94 10.22 -5.47 20.08
C LEU A 94 11.42 -5.83 19.19
N GLN A 95 12.63 -5.51 19.63
CA GLN A 95 13.87 -5.89 18.93
C GLN A 95 14.00 -7.42 18.83
N THR A 96 13.76 -8.13 19.93
CA THR A 96 13.79 -9.60 19.97
C THR A 96 12.80 -10.23 19.00
N VAL A 97 11.56 -9.72 18.94
CA VAL A 97 10.53 -10.20 18.00
C VAL A 97 10.93 -9.91 16.55
N GLN A 98 11.49 -8.74 16.28
CA GLN A 98 11.93 -8.37 14.94
C GLN A 98 13.06 -9.28 14.46
N ASP A 99 14.05 -9.55 15.30
CA ASP A 99 15.17 -10.44 14.97
C ASP A 99 14.70 -11.88 14.79
N TYR A 100 13.76 -12.33 15.62
CA TYR A 100 13.11 -13.63 15.44
C TYR A 100 12.42 -13.76 14.08
N ARG A 101 11.64 -12.74 13.66
CA ARG A 101 10.96 -12.74 12.35
C ARG A 101 11.93 -12.73 11.17
N LYS A 102 13.08 -12.07 11.30
CA LYS A 102 14.15 -12.13 10.29
C LYS A 102 14.76 -13.52 10.19
N LYS A 103 15.00 -14.16 11.34
CA LYS A 103 15.59 -15.51 11.42
C LYS A 103 14.62 -16.59 10.92
N TYR A 104 13.32 -16.41 11.16
CA TYR A 104 12.27 -17.33 10.75
C TYR A 104 11.21 -16.58 9.91
N PRO A 105 11.49 -16.34 8.61
CA PRO A 105 10.60 -15.58 7.73
C PRO A 105 9.33 -16.35 7.34
N GLN A 106 9.30 -17.66 7.59
CA GLN A 106 8.12 -18.49 7.36
C GLN A 106 7.14 -18.31 8.52
N SER A 107 5.88 -18.05 8.19
CA SER A 107 4.78 -17.92 9.16
C SER A 107 4.25 -19.27 9.65
N ASP A 108 4.89 -20.39 9.28
CA ASP A 108 4.48 -21.72 9.69
C ASP A 108 5.07 -22.10 11.05
N ARG A 109 4.39 -23.01 11.75
CA ARG A 109 4.85 -23.49 13.08
C ARG A 109 5.90 -24.58 12.99
N GLN A 110 6.28 -25.01 11.78
CA GLN A 110 7.23 -26.10 11.60
C GLN A 110 8.63 -25.79 12.18
N PRO A 111 9.19 -24.57 12.04
CA PRO A 111 10.47 -24.20 12.63
C PRO A 111 10.45 -24.21 14.16
N LEU A 112 9.29 -23.92 14.77
CA LEU A 112 9.08 -23.91 16.23
C LEU A 112 9.04 -25.31 16.86
N LYS A 113 8.91 -26.37 16.04
CA LYS A 113 8.88 -27.76 16.53
C LYS A 113 10.27 -28.38 16.68
N LYS A 114 11.33 -27.70 16.23
CA LYS A 114 12.69 -28.19 16.40
C LYS A 114 13.12 -27.95 17.86
N PRO A 115 13.61 -28.97 18.58
CA PRO A 115 14.16 -28.77 19.91
C PRO A 115 15.39 -27.83 19.84
N PHE A 116 15.59 -27.07 20.93
CA PHE A 116 16.70 -26.12 21.08
C PHE A 116 18.06 -26.81 21.07
#